data_AF-A0AAD5BXF6-F1
#
_entry.id   AF-A0AAD5BXF6-F1
#
_cell.length_a   1.000
_cell.length_b   1.000
_cell.length_c   1.000
_cell.angle_alpha   90.00
_cell.angle_beta   90.00
_cell.angle_gamma   90.00
#
_symmetry.space_group_name_H-M   'P 1'
#
loop_
_entity.id
_entity.type
_entity.pdbx_description
1 polymer ?
#
loop_
_entity_poly.entity_id
_entity_poly.type
_entity_poly.pdbx_seq_one_letter_code
_entity_poly.pdbx_strand_id
1 'polypeptide(L)'
;MDYRYLLEKKSDDSILLLLLIRIMEALGNYGSAEYEEWNNHRRAWKLESVAIVEPPVNFIVPSNSKGKKRPRWAVIDKACMHNTWRTSQSSYNLYRTSKNASPSENLDILMNDLLNLCVHSYDTVRTLAVRSLVKLIKRWPCLIAKCVLTLTENLRSPSSPEYMVLGSCAILGTQTVLKHLTL
;
A
#
# COMPACT_ATOMS: atom_id res chain seq x y z
N MET A 1 10.36 16.53 -16.90
CA MET A 1 11.29 16.80 -15.79
C MET A 1 11.80 15.46 -15.33
N ASP A 2 13.06 15.15 -15.60
CA ASP A 2 13.61 13.83 -15.34
C ASP A 2 13.91 13.67 -13.85
N TYR A 3 13.45 12.56 -13.25
CA TYR A 3 13.74 12.19 -11.86
C TYR A 3 15.25 12.28 -11.52
N ARG A 4 16.11 11.91 -12.47
CA ARG A 4 17.56 11.99 -12.35
C ARG A 4 18.06 13.42 -12.12
N TYR A 5 17.43 14.40 -12.77
CA TYR A 5 17.76 15.81 -12.56
C TYR A 5 17.44 16.28 -11.13
N LEU A 6 16.35 15.79 -10.54
CA LEU A 6 15.99 16.15 -9.16
C LEU A 6 16.94 15.55 -8.13
N LEU A 7 17.37 14.29 -8.32
CA LEU A 7 18.39 13.68 -7.48
C LEU A 7 19.75 14.38 -7.61
N GLU A 8 20.13 14.80 -8.82
CA GLU A 8 21.43 15.43 -9.06
C GLU A 8 21.49 16.90 -8.59
N LYS A 9 20.38 17.63 -8.69
CA LYS A 9 20.35 19.08 -8.43
C LYS A 9 19.65 19.48 -7.13
N LYS A 10 18.80 18.63 -6.57
CA LYS A 10 17.97 18.92 -5.39
C LYS A 10 17.81 17.72 -4.46
N SER A 11 18.87 16.95 -4.23
CA SER A 11 18.87 15.82 -3.27
C SER A 11 18.49 16.23 -1.84
N ASP A 12 18.74 17.49 -1.46
CA ASP A 12 18.47 18.02 -0.12
C ASP A 12 17.03 18.49 0.11
N ASP A 13 16.23 18.60 -0.96
CA ASP A 13 14.83 19.00 -0.85
C ASP A 13 13.94 17.81 -0.47
N SER A 14 13.96 17.49 0.82
CA SER A 14 13.18 16.37 1.36
C SER A 14 11.67 16.51 1.11
N ILE A 15 11.12 17.72 1.07
CA ILE A 15 9.68 17.95 0.83
C ILE A 15 9.32 17.56 -0.61
N LEU A 16 10.13 18.00 -1.58
CA LEU A 16 9.91 17.66 -2.98
C LEU A 16 10.04 16.15 -3.22
N LEU A 17 11.04 15.51 -2.60
CA LEU A 17 11.22 14.05 -2.67
C LEU A 17 10.04 13.30 -2.06
N LEU A 18 9.53 13.74 -0.91
CA LEU A 18 8.33 13.14 -0.29
C LEU A 18 7.11 13.28 -1.20
N LEU A 19 6.89 14.45 -1.80
CA LEU A 19 5.79 14.67 -2.76
C LEU A 19 5.93 13.75 -3.98
N LEU A 20 7.14 13.62 -4.52
CA LEU A 20 7.42 12.74 -5.64
C LEU A 20 7.08 11.28 -5.29
N ILE A 21 7.50 10.80 -4.12
CA ILE A 21 7.17 9.43 -3.68
C ILE A 21 5.65 9.25 -3.58
N ARG A 22 4.89 10.26 -3.14
CA ARG A 22 3.42 10.18 -3.11
C ARG A 22 2.80 10.06 -4.49
N ILE A 23 3.34 10.80 -5.47
CA ILE A 23 2.90 10.69 -6.87
C ILE A 23 3.24 9.30 -7.42
N MET A 24 4.46 8.81 -7.16
CA MET A 24 4.86 7.45 -7.53
C MET A 24 3.97 6.38 -6.87
N GLU A 25 3.62 6.56 -5.59
CA GLU A 25 2.71 5.68 -4.85
C GLU A 25 1.32 5.67 -5.49
N ALA A 26 0.77 6.84 -5.84
CA ALA A 26 -0.54 6.95 -6.48
C ALA A 26 -0.59 6.28 -7.87
N LEU A 27 0.49 6.41 -8.65
CA LEU A 27 0.60 5.82 -10.00
C LEU A 27 0.82 4.30 -9.94
N GLY A 28 1.80 3.84 -9.16
CA GLY A 28 2.17 2.42 -9.09
C GLY A 28 1.21 1.57 -8.26
N ASN A 29 0.65 2.16 -7.20
CA ASN A 29 -0.23 1.49 -6.24
C ASN A 29 -1.67 2.02 -6.30
N TYR A 30 -2.17 2.32 -7.50
CA TYR A 30 -3.56 2.72 -7.69
C TYR A 30 -4.54 1.71 -7.07
N GLY A 31 -5.60 2.19 -6.42
CA GLY A 31 -6.50 1.39 -5.59
C GLY A 31 -6.05 1.25 -4.13
N SER A 32 -4.79 1.54 -3.80
CA SER A 32 -4.31 1.45 -2.41
C SER A 32 -4.93 2.50 -1.50
N ALA A 33 -5.22 3.70 -1.99
CA ALA A 33 -5.78 4.77 -1.18
C ALA A 33 -7.24 4.43 -0.79
N GLU A 34 -8.02 3.99 -1.78
CA GLU A 34 -9.40 3.54 -1.64
C GLU A 34 -9.47 2.33 -0.71
N TYR A 35 -8.50 1.42 -0.78
CA TYR A 35 -8.42 0.28 0.13
C TYR A 35 -8.19 0.71 1.58
N GLU A 36 -7.27 1.66 1.83
CA GLU A 36 -7.01 2.15 3.19
C GLU A 36 -8.22 2.91 3.75
N GLU A 37 -8.85 3.76 2.94
CA GLU A 37 -10.10 4.44 3.28
C GLU A 37 -11.19 3.43 3.65
N TRP A 38 -11.43 2.43 2.79
CA TRP A 38 -12.38 1.36 3.06
C TRP A 38 -12.03 0.60 4.35
N ASN A 39 -10.76 0.27 4.58
CA ASN A 39 -10.32 -0.49 5.75
C ASN A 39 -10.57 0.30 7.04
N ASN A 40 -10.32 1.61 7.03
CA ASN A 40 -10.62 2.51 8.14
C ASN A 40 -12.14 2.60 8.37
N HIS A 41 -12.90 2.87 7.32
CA HIS A 41 -14.36 2.98 7.38
C HIS A 41 -15.01 1.68 7.85
N ARG A 42 -14.49 0.53 7.41
CA ARG A 42 -14.94 -0.80 7.87
C ARG A 42 -14.77 -1.00 9.37
N ARG A 43 -13.69 -0.48 9.97
CA ARG A 43 -13.47 -0.57 11.41
C ARG A 43 -14.47 0.29 12.17
N ALA A 44 -14.68 1.53 11.72
CA ALA A 44 -15.68 2.44 12.28
C ALA A 44 -17.10 1.84 12.18
N TRP A 45 -17.48 1.40 10.98
CA TRP A 45 -18.75 0.75 10.70
C TRP A 45 -19.03 -0.44 11.60
N LYS A 46 -18.01 -1.27 11.88
CA LYS A 46 -18.17 -2.43 12.77
C LYS A 46 -18.61 -1.99 14.17
N LEU A 47 -18.04 -0.91 14.70
CA LEU A 47 -18.39 -0.37 16.02
C LEU A 47 -19.81 0.21 16.01
N GLU A 48 -20.13 1.05 15.03
CA GLU A 48 -21.45 1.67 14.90
C GLU A 48 -22.57 0.66 14.69
N SER A 49 -22.31 -0.37 13.88
CA SER A 49 -23.30 -1.41 13.57
C SER A 49 -23.73 -2.23 14.78
N VAL A 50 -22.92 -2.26 15.85
CA VAL A 50 -23.24 -2.91 17.13
C VAL A 50 -24.06 -1.97 18.01
N ALA A 51 -23.76 -0.67 17.99
CA ALA A 51 -24.49 0.34 18.75
C ALA A 51 -25.91 0.61 18.20
N ILE A 52 -26.11 0.47 16.90
CA ILE A 52 -27.41 0.70 16.26
C ILE A 52 -28.30 -0.54 16.40
N VAL A 53 -29.12 -0.52 17.44
CA VAL A 53 -30.15 -1.52 17.74
C VAL A 53 -31.53 -0.96 17.33
N GLU A 54 -32.36 -1.79 16.72
CA GLU A 54 -33.75 -1.39 16.44
C GLU A 54 -34.48 -1.23 17.78
N PRO A 55 -35.21 -0.13 18.01
CA PRO A 55 -36.02 0.01 19.20
C PRO A 55 -37.08 -1.12 19.25
N PRO A 56 -37.50 -1.54 20.46
CA PRO A 56 -38.50 -2.59 20.60
C PRO A 56 -39.82 -2.16 19.95
N VAL A 57 -40.56 -3.11 19.38
CA VAL A 57 -41.81 -2.85 18.63
C VAL A 57 -42.91 -2.24 19.53
N ASN A 58 -42.88 -2.53 20.84
CA ASN A 58 -43.65 -1.80 21.84
C ASN A 58 -42.87 -1.73 23.18
N PHE A 59 -43.34 -0.91 24.13
CA PHE A 59 -42.75 -0.79 25.48
C PHE A 59 -43.31 -1.80 26.50
N ILE A 60 -44.33 -2.59 26.13
CA ILE A 60 -45.10 -3.47 27.02
C ILE A 60 -44.60 -4.92 26.97
N VAL A 61 -44.07 -5.34 25.81
CA VAL A 61 -43.57 -6.67 25.48
C VAL A 61 -42.24 -6.47 24.75
N PRO A 62 -41.11 -6.90 25.34
CA PRO A 62 -39.80 -6.78 24.71
C PRO A 62 -39.69 -7.77 23.55
N SER A 63 -40.26 -7.39 22.40
CA SER A 63 -40.10 -8.08 21.14
C SER A 63 -39.18 -7.26 20.25
N ASN A 64 -37.94 -7.72 20.16
CA ASN A 64 -37.00 -7.22 19.18
C ASN A 64 -37.27 -7.94 17.86
N SER A 65 -37.25 -7.20 16.75
CA SER A 65 -37.41 -7.82 15.44
C SER A 65 -36.25 -8.82 15.19
N LYS A 66 -36.54 -9.97 14.55
CA LYS A 66 -35.51 -10.98 14.24
C LYS A 66 -34.52 -10.51 13.17
N GLY A 67 -34.85 -9.44 12.44
CA GLY A 67 -34.01 -8.89 11.37
C GLY A 67 -33.16 -7.72 11.87
N LYS A 68 -31.92 -7.60 11.39
CA LYS A 68 -31.15 -6.37 11.57
C LYS A 68 -31.69 -5.29 10.64
N LYS A 69 -32.81 -4.66 11.00
CA LYS A 69 -33.19 -3.40 10.34
C LYS A 69 -32.13 -2.36 10.65
N ARG A 70 -31.83 -1.55 9.65
CA ARG A 70 -30.82 -0.48 9.73
C ARG A 70 -31.45 0.79 9.17
N PRO A 71 -31.11 1.97 9.72
CA PRO A 71 -31.58 3.21 9.16
C PRO A 71 -31.10 3.37 7.71
N ARG A 72 -31.82 4.15 6.90
CA ARG A 72 -31.53 4.27 5.46
C ARG A 72 -30.10 4.76 5.18
N TRP A 73 -29.62 5.73 5.95
CA TRP A 73 -28.25 6.24 5.84
C TRP A 73 -27.22 5.14 6.05
N ALA A 74 -27.46 4.24 6.99
CA ALA A 74 -26.59 3.11 7.30
C ALA A 74 -26.53 2.12 6.13
N VAL A 75 -27.66 1.86 5.47
CA VAL A 75 -27.66 1.00 4.28
C VAL A 75 -26.91 1.63 3.12
N ILE A 76 -27.10 2.95 2.90
CA ILE A 76 -26.39 3.71 1.85
C ILE A 76 -24.88 3.68 2.11
N ASP A 77 -24.46 3.98 3.33
CA ASP A 77 -23.06 4.01 3.70
C ASP A 77 -22.38 2.64 3.48
N LYS A 78 -23.04 1.55 3.91
CA LYS A 78 -22.58 0.18 3.64
C LYS A 78 -22.46 -0.11 2.13
N ALA A 79 -23.37 0.41 1.30
CA ALA A 79 -23.30 0.25 -0.14
C ALA A 79 -22.12 1.03 -0.75
N CYS A 80 -21.90 2.27 -0.30
CA CYS A 80 -20.74 3.08 -0.67
C CYS A 80 -19.42 2.38 -0.30
N MET A 81 -19.29 1.90 0.94
CA MET A 81 -18.12 1.12 1.38
C MET A 81 -17.85 -0.09 0.48
N HIS A 82 -18.90 -0.83 0.12
CA HIS A 82 -18.77 -2.00 -0.74
C HIS A 82 -18.29 -1.60 -2.14
N ASN A 83 -18.74 -0.46 -2.67
CA ASN A 83 -18.26 0.09 -3.93
C ASN A 83 -16.78 0.51 -3.86
N THR A 84 -16.36 1.20 -2.79
CA THR A 84 -14.95 1.57 -2.54
C THR A 84 -14.07 0.33 -2.46
N TRP A 85 -14.53 -0.73 -1.80
CA TRP A 85 -13.81 -2.00 -1.79
C TRP A 85 -13.67 -2.60 -3.19
N ARG A 86 -14.77 -2.71 -3.95
CA ARG A 86 -14.74 -3.29 -5.31
C ARG A 86 -13.82 -2.52 -6.25
N THR A 87 -13.88 -1.19 -6.21
CA THR A 87 -13.01 -0.33 -7.03
C THR A 87 -11.54 -0.54 -6.66
N SER A 88 -11.21 -0.59 -5.37
CA SER A 88 -9.85 -0.88 -4.89
C SER A 88 -9.29 -2.23 -5.37
N GLN A 89 -10.16 -3.26 -5.48
CA GLN A 89 -9.76 -4.63 -5.83
C GLN A 89 -9.78 -4.93 -7.33
N SER A 90 -10.42 -4.09 -8.13
CA SER A 90 -10.70 -4.31 -9.56
C SER A 90 -9.48 -4.73 -10.38
N SER A 91 -8.30 -4.23 -10.01
CA SER A 91 -7.05 -4.39 -10.73
C SER A 91 -5.92 -5.00 -9.88
N TYR A 92 -6.17 -5.24 -8.59
CA TYR A 92 -5.14 -5.71 -7.65
C TYR A 92 -4.78 -7.17 -7.90
N ASN A 93 -5.77 -7.99 -8.29
CA ASN A 93 -5.61 -9.44 -8.45
C ASN A 93 -5.38 -9.90 -9.89
N LEU A 94 -5.26 -9.00 -10.88
CA LEU A 94 -5.11 -9.41 -12.28
C LEU A 94 -3.90 -10.35 -12.48
N TYR A 95 -2.81 -10.15 -11.74
CA TYR A 95 -1.64 -11.05 -11.73
C TYR A 95 -1.94 -12.44 -11.15
N ARG A 96 -2.82 -12.53 -10.15
CA ARG A 96 -3.18 -13.82 -9.53
C ARG A 96 -4.02 -14.68 -10.47
N THR A 97 -4.85 -14.05 -11.31
CA THR A 97 -5.73 -14.74 -12.25
C THR A 97 -5.11 -14.97 -13.62
N SER A 98 -4.23 -14.08 -14.12
CA SER A 98 -3.53 -14.28 -15.39
C SER A 98 -2.02 -14.45 -15.17
N LYS A 99 -1.51 -15.65 -15.43
CA LYS A 99 -0.07 -15.98 -15.32
C LYS A 99 0.84 -15.15 -16.24
N ASN A 100 0.27 -14.36 -17.15
CA ASN A 100 0.98 -13.61 -18.19
C ASN A 100 0.93 -12.08 -18.00
N ALA A 101 0.36 -11.57 -16.90
CA ALA A 101 0.40 -10.14 -16.65
C ALA A 101 1.79 -9.72 -16.18
N SER A 102 2.63 -9.22 -17.08
CA SER A 102 3.86 -8.53 -16.69
C SER A 102 3.55 -7.08 -16.29
N PRO A 103 4.35 -6.49 -15.38
CA PRO A 103 4.32 -5.04 -15.18
C PRO A 103 4.61 -4.33 -16.51
N SER A 104 4.08 -3.11 -16.67
CA SER A 104 4.44 -2.29 -17.82
C SER A 104 5.88 -1.79 -17.68
N GLU A 105 6.53 -1.48 -18.80
CA GLU A 105 7.90 -0.94 -18.81
C GLU A 105 8.03 0.33 -17.95
N ASN A 106 7.02 1.20 -17.98
CA ASN A 106 6.95 2.40 -17.14
C ASN A 106 6.95 2.06 -15.64
N LEU A 107 6.32 0.94 -15.25
CA LEU A 107 6.29 0.49 -13.87
C LEU A 107 7.66 -0.04 -13.42
N ASP A 108 8.40 -0.67 -14.32
CA ASP A 108 9.78 -1.10 -14.04
C ASP A 108 10.72 0.10 -13.84
N ILE A 109 10.53 1.19 -14.60
CA ILE A 109 11.25 2.46 -14.39
C ILE A 109 10.91 3.04 -13.01
N LEU A 110 9.62 3.17 -12.72
CA LEU A 110 9.12 3.68 -11.44
C LEU A 110 9.65 2.87 -10.25
N MET A 111 9.72 1.54 -10.41
CA MET A 111 10.25 0.64 -9.39
C MET A 111 11.75 0.88 -9.15
N ASN A 112 12.55 1.06 -10.19
CA ASN A 112 13.99 1.36 -10.03
C ASN A 112 14.19 2.71 -9.35
N ASP A 113 13.38 3.70 -9.70
CA ASP A 113 13.43 5.01 -9.08
C ASP A 113 13.08 4.93 -7.59
N LEU A 114 12.02 4.17 -7.23
CA LEU A 114 11.67 3.90 -5.84
C LEU A 114 12.76 3.12 -5.09
N LEU A 115 13.40 2.13 -5.70
CA LEU A 115 14.53 1.41 -5.08
C LEU A 115 15.66 2.35 -4.69
N ASN A 116 16.02 3.29 -5.58
CA ASN A 116 17.03 4.30 -5.28
C ASN A 116 16.63 5.21 -4.11
N LEU A 117 15.34 5.58 -4.00
CA LEU A 117 14.84 6.38 -2.87
C LEU A 117 14.81 5.60 -1.55
N CYS A 118 14.68 4.28 -1.59
CA CYS A 118 14.71 3.44 -0.39
C CYS A 118 16.09 3.41 0.28
N VAL A 119 17.15 3.72 -0.46
CA VAL A 119 18.53 3.80 0.04
C VAL A 119 19.05 5.24 0.10
N HIS A 120 18.14 6.22 0.15
CA HIS A 120 18.49 7.63 0.28
C HIS A 120 19.09 7.97 1.66
N SER A 121 19.82 9.07 1.78
CA SER A 121 20.43 9.51 3.05
C SER A 121 19.40 9.88 4.12
N TYR A 122 18.34 10.61 3.74
CA TYR A 122 17.25 11.01 4.64
C TYR A 122 16.32 9.86 5.04
N ASP A 123 16.18 9.64 6.34
CA ASP A 123 15.35 8.56 6.88
C ASP A 123 13.86 8.67 6.53
N THR A 124 13.31 9.88 6.52
CA THR A 124 11.90 10.12 6.18
C THR A 124 11.59 9.75 4.74
N VAL A 125 12.51 10.07 3.81
CA VAL A 125 12.43 9.70 2.39
C VAL A 125 12.50 8.19 2.25
N ARG A 126 13.48 7.53 2.89
CA ARG A 126 13.60 6.06 2.88
C ARG A 126 12.34 5.39 3.40
N THR A 127 11.87 5.78 4.59
CA THR A 127 10.72 5.14 5.23
C THR A 127 9.47 5.22 4.37
N LEU A 128 9.22 6.37 3.72
CA LEU A 128 8.10 6.53 2.81
C LEU A 128 8.28 5.71 1.53
N ALA A 129 9.48 5.72 0.94
CA ALA A 129 9.81 4.96 -0.26
C ALA A 129 9.68 3.46 -0.03
N VAL A 130 10.22 2.93 1.07
CA VAL A 130 10.12 1.52 1.49
C VAL A 130 8.66 1.11 1.61
N ARG A 131 7.83 1.92 2.27
CA ARG A 131 6.39 1.62 2.40
C ARG A 131 5.69 1.56 1.03
N SER A 132 6.02 2.48 0.13
CA SER A 132 5.46 2.51 -1.23
C SER A 132 5.92 1.29 -2.05
N LEU A 133 7.21 0.95 -1.98
CA LEU A 133 7.79 -0.19 -2.68
C LEU A 133 7.23 -1.52 -2.18
N VAL A 134 7.06 -1.70 -0.86
CA VAL A 134 6.48 -2.91 -0.26
C VAL A 134 5.05 -3.16 -0.78
N LYS A 135 4.25 -2.10 -0.93
CA LYS A 135 2.92 -2.20 -1.56
C LYS A 135 3.03 -2.64 -3.03
N LEU A 136 4.01 -2.10 -3.75
CA LEU A 136 4.23 -2.40 -5.16
C LEU A 136 4.64 -3.86 -5.37
N ILE A 137 5.63 -4.37 -4.62
CA ILE A 137 6.08 -5.77 -4.75
C ILE A 137 5.04 -6.78 -4.25
N LYS A 138 4.17 -6.37 -3.31
CA LYS A 138 3.03 -7.20 -2.89
C LYS A 138 2.00 -7.36 -4.02
N ARG A 139 1.84 -6.32 -4.84
CA ARG A 139 0.99 -6.33 -6.03
C ARG A 139 1.63 -7.07 -7.20
N TRP A 140 2.94 -6.92 -7.37
CA TRP A 140 3.73 -7.50 -8.46
C TRP A 140 4.86 -8.38 -7.91
N PRO A 141 4.57 -9.63 -7.49
CA PRO A 141 5.57 -10.52 -6.88
C PRO A 141 6.79 -10.81 -7.78
N CYS A 142 6.64 -10.76 -9.11
CA CYS A 142 7.76 -10.94 -10.04
C CYS A 142 8.89 -9.89 -9.86
N LEU A 143 8.58 -8.74 -9.26
CA LEU A 143 9.57 -7.69 -8.97
C LEU A 143 10.43 -8.01 -7.74
N ILE A 144 10.04 -8.98 -6.92
CA ILE A 144 10.76 -9.33 -5.68
C ILE A 144 12.18 -9.79 -5.99
N ALA A 145 12.37 -10.66 -6.99
CA ALA A 145 13.69 -11.18 -7.36
C ALA A 145 14.67 -10.04 -7.71
N LYS A 146 14.21 -9.08 -8.53
CA LYS A 146 15.01 -7.90 -8.90
C LYS A 146 15.33 -7.03 -7.68
N CYS A 147 14.35 -6.77 -6.81
CA CYS A 147 14.58 -6.01 -5.57
C CYS A 147 15.62 -6.70 -4.67
N VAL A 148 15.51 -8.02 -4.48
CA VAL A 148 16.43 -8.78 -3.62
C VAL A 148 17.85 -8.72 -4.16
N LEU A 149 18.05 -8.94 -5.46
CA LEU A 149 19.37 -8.89 -6.08
C LEU A 149 20.02 -7.52 -5.88
N THR A 150 19.34 -6.43 -6.25
CA THR A 150 19.87 -5.07 -6.14
C THR A 150 20.17 -4.68 -4.69
N LEU A 151 19.31 -5.02 -3.73
CA LEU A 151 19.51 -4.61 -2.34
C LEU A 151 20.56 -5.44 -1.61
N THR A 152 20.79 -6.69 -2.04
CA THR A 152 21.83 -7.56 -1.46
C THR A 152 23.23 -7.11 -1.87
N GLU A 153 23.39 -6.50 -3.05
CA GLU A 153 24.66 -5.90 -3.48
C GLU A 153 25.15 -4.84 -2.49
N ASN A 154 24.25 -4.00 -1.97
CA ASN A 154 24.57 -3.01 -0.94
C ASN A 154 25.05 -3.64 0.38
N LEU A 155 24.58 -4.84 0.72
CA LEU A 155 25.03 -5.57 1.92
C LEU A 155 26.39 -6.24 1.73
N ARG A 156 26.72 -6.60 0.50
CA ARG A 156 27.97 -7.29 0.16
C ARG A 156 29.16 -6.34 0.13
N SER A 157 28.95 -5.08 -0.23
CA SER A 157 30.02 -4.10 -0.33
C SER A 157 30.40 -3.52 1.04
N PRO A 158 31.65 -3.71 1.52
CA PRO A 158 32.09 -3.17 2.81
C PRO A 158 32.24 -1.63 2.79
N SER A 159 32.21 -1.00 1.61
CA SER A 159 32.24 0.45 1.44
C SER A 159 30.85 1.10 1.43
N SER A 160 29.78 0.30 1.52
CA SER A 160 28.42 0.83 1.57
C SER A 160 28.23 1.68 2.84
N PRO A 161 27.71 2.91 2.72
CA PRO A 161 27.39 3.72 3.87
C PRO A 161 26.19 3.14 4.61
N GLU A 162 26.15 3.39 5.91
CA GLU A 162 25.14 2.84 6.83
C GLU A 162 23.71 3.06 6.33
N TYR A 163 23.42 4.23 5.77
CA TYR A 163 22.08 4.57 5.34
C TYR A 163 21.55 3.68 4.19
N MET A 164 22.44 3.22 3.30
CA MET A 164 22.08 2.30 2.22
C MET A 164 21.81 0.89 2.77
N VAL A 165 22.64 0.44 3.71
CA VAL A 165 22.48 -0.85 4.38
C VAL A 165 21.16 -0.91 5.15
N LEU A 166 20.85 0.13 5.93
CA LEU A 166 19.59 0.23 6.68
C LEU A 166 18.37 0.21 5.75
N GLY A 167 18.41 0.96 4.64
CA GLY A 167 17.36 0.97 3.62
C GLY A 167 17.14 -0.41 2.99
N SER A 168 18.24 -1.10 2.62
CA SER A 168 18.20 -2.47 2.11
C SER A 168 17.58 -3.44 3.11
N CYS A 169 18.05 -3.43 4.36
CA CYS A 169 17.53 -4.30 5.42
C CYS A 169 16.05 -4.08 5.70
N ALA A 170 15.58 -2.82 5.65
CA ALA A 170 14.17 -2.49 5.89
C ALA A 170 13.23 -3.15 4.87
N ILE A 171 13.67 -3.34 3.61
CA ILE A 171 12.89 -4.02 2.57
C ILE A 171 13.05 -5.53 2.67
N LEU A 172 14.29 -6.02 2.75
CA LEU A 172 14.60 -7.46 2.77
C LEU A 172 13.98 -8.15 3.99
N GLY A 173 13.90 -7.45 5.13
CA GLY A 173 13.25 -7.93 6.35
C GLY A 173 11.72 -7.92 6.31
N THR A 174 11.09 -7.43 5.23
CA THR A 174 9.63 -7.42 5.15
C THR A 174 9.06 -8.81 4.96
N GLN A 175 7.91 -9.07 5.59
CA GLN A 175 7.23 -10.36 5.48
C GLN A 175 6.90 -10.76 4.03
N THR A 176 6.67 -9.78 3.15
CA THR A 176 6.42 -10.01 1.71
C THR A 176 7.62 -10.67 1.04
N VAL A 177 8.82 -10.15 1.29
CA VAL A 177 10.07 -10.68 0.72
C VAL A 177 10.43 -12.01 1.38
N LEU A 178 10.43 -12.06 2.72
CA LEU A 178 10.80 -13.27 3.46
C LEU A 178 9.95 -14.48 3.05
N LYS A 179 8.62 -14.33 2.95
CA LYS A 179 7.74 -15.42 2.51
C LYS A 179 8.05 -15.91 1.10
N HIS A 180 8.46 -15.02 0.20
CA HIS A 180 8.79 -15.37 -1.17
C HIS A 180 10.14 -16.09 -1.29
N LEU A 181 11.05 -15.88 -0.35
CA LEU A 181 12.36 -16.54 -0.32
C LEU A 181 12.34 -17.90 0.42
N THR A 182 11.42 -18.08 1.37
CA THR A 182 11.31 -19.30 2.18
C THR A 182 10.38 -20.36 1.61
N LEU A 183 9.56 -20.01 0.62
CA LEU A 183 8.62 -20.89 -0.08
C LEU A 183 9.18 -21.29 -1.43
#